data_AF-A0A6A3VX55-F1
#
_entry.id   AF-A0A6A3VX55-F1
#
_cell.length_a   1.000
_cell.length_b   1.000
_cell.length_c   1.000
_cell.angle_alpha   90.00
_cell.angle_beta   90.00
_cell.angle_gamma   90.00
#
_symmetry.space_group_name_H-M   'P 1'
#
loop_
_entity.id
_entity.type
_entity.pdbx_description
1 polymer ?
#
loop_
_entity_poly.entity_id
_entity_poly.type
_entity_poly.pdbx_seq_one_letter_code
_entity_poly.pdbx_strand_id
1 'polypeptide(L)'
;MKEEDGELYTVMLFAAKGYPNRCPMWASGSFSGGCDWYANSIYTHKDGKNVLISWVIEDNNFTAGQPQGWGGMLSVPCKCKTSKTLSVKPLSDLQLLRNDNAHEQVASVSVKGSSQMLNSTGASFELIAELLEFFERGSKVGFEVCRSSVGDKVSNPATE
;
A
#
# COMPACT_ATOMS: atom_id res chain seq x y z
N MET A 1 -19.13 12.54 -4.04
CA MET A 1 -17.89 12.98 -3.38
C MET A 1 -17.73 14.46 -3.69
N LYS A 2 -17.69 15.31 -2.66
CA LYS A 2 -17.46 16.76 -2.85
C LYS A 2 -15.97 17.03 -2.74
N GLU A 3 -15.43 17.76 -3.69
CA GLU A 3 -13.99 18.00 -3.81
C GLU A 3 -13.62 19.45 -3.46
N GLU A 4 -12.31 19.74 -3.43
CA GLU A 4 -11.77 21.07 -3.09
C GLU A 4 -12.15 22.15 -4.10
N ASP A 5 -12.43 21.78 -5.36
CA ASP A 5 -12.97 22.67 -6.39
C ASP A 5 -14.47 23.00 -6.20
N GLY A 6 -15.12 22.38 -5.21
CA GLY A 6 -16.54 22.55 -4.91
C GLY A 6 -17.47 21.67 -5.75
N GLU A 7 -16.93 20.93 -6.74
CA GLU A 7 -17.69 20.07 -7.62
C GLU A 7 -18.11 18.77 -6.93
N LEU A 8 -19.19 18.17 -7.44
CA LEU A 8 -19.74 16.92 -6.95
C LEU A 8 -19.52 15.81 -7.97
N TYR A 9 -18.73 14.82 -7.59
CA TYR A 9 -18.45 13.65 -8.42
C TYR A 9 -19.18 12.42 -7.90
N THR A 10 -19.72 11.62 -8.83
CA THR A 10 -20.26 10.29 -8.50
C THR A 10 -19.18 9.24 -8.73
N VAL A 11 -18.84 8.50 -7.68
CA VAL A 11 -17.90 7.37 -7.76
C VAL A 11 -18.68 6.10 -7.49
N MET A 12 -18.72 5.20 -8.47
CA MET A 12 -19.22 3.84 -8.28
C MET A 12 -18.05 2.93 -7.91
N LEU A 13 -18.13 2.30 -6.74
CA LEU A 13 -17.18 1.30 -6.27
C LEU A 13 -17.83 -0.07 -6.34
N PHE A 14 -17.08 -1.07 -6.78
CA PHE A 14 -17.51 -2.46 -6.70
C PHE A 14 -16.30 -3.36 -6.58
N ALA A 15 -16.48 -4.48 -5.89
CA ALA A 15 -15.45 -5.46 -5.69
C ALA A 15 -15.63 -6.58 -6.73
N ALA A 16 -14.72 -6.69 -7.70
CA ALA A 16 -14.78 -7.75 -8.70
C ALA A 16 -13.95 -8.95 -8.28
N LYS A 17 -14.49 -10.13 -8.57
CA LYS A 17 -13.84 -11.41 -8.37
C LYS A 17 -13.67 -12.07 -9.74
N GLY A 18 -12.44 -12.27 -10.19
CA GLY A 18 -12.12 -13.02 -11.39
C GLY A 18 -10.87 -13.84 -11.14
N TYR A 19 -10.98 -15.17 -11.16
CA TYR A 19 -9.86 -16.04 -10.78
C TYR A 19 -8.60 -15.74 -11.63
N PRO A 20 -7.42 -15.53 -11.01
CA PRO A 20 -7.09 -15.69 -9.58
C PRO A 20 -7.26 -14.42 -8.71
N ASN A 21 -7.65 -13.29 -9.28
CA ASN A 21 -7.56 -11.98 -8.63
C ASN A 21 -8.88 -11.49 -8.01
N ARG A 22 -8.75 -10.77 -6.89
CA ARG A 22 -9.82 -10.01 -6.26
C ARG A 22 -9.33 -8.57 -6.16
N CYS A 23 -9.99 -7.67 -6.88
CA CYS A 23 -9.53 -6.28 -6.97
C CYS A 23 -10.69 -5.32 -6.66
N PRO A 24 -10.41 -4.21 -5.95
CA PRO A 24 -11.36 -3.12 -5.87
C PRO A 24 -11.33 -2.38 -7.22
N MET A 25 -12.50 -2.22 -7.84
CA MET A 25 -12.66 -1.51 -9.09
C MET A 25 -13.60 -0.33 -8.92
N TRP A 26 -13.44 0.66 -9.79
CA TRP A 26 -14.34 1.80 -9.88
C TRP A 26 -14.59 2.16 -11.35
N ALA A 27 -15.64 2.93 -11.63
CA ALA A 27 -16.15 3.15 -12.99
C ALA A 27 -15.20 3.85 -13.98
N SER A 28 -13.93 4.13 -13.63
CA SER A 28 -12.88 4.38 -14.63
C SER A 28 -11.48 3.83 -14.31
N GLY A 29 -11.34 2.79 -13.47
CA GLY A 29 -10.04 2.11 -13.28
C GLY A 29 -9.95 1.08 -12.14
N SER A 30 -8.78 0.46 -12.00
CA SER A 30 -8.34 -0.30 -10.81
C SER A 30 -7.40 0.57 -9.98
N PHE A 31 -7.46 0.49 -8.64
CA PHE A 31 -6.66 1.34 -7.75
C PHE A 31 -5.52 0.59 -7.03
N SER A 32 -5.51 -0.74 -7.02
CA SER A 32 -4.42 -1.52 -6.43
C SER A 32 -3.83 -2.50 -7.43
N GLY A 33 -2.52 -2.41 -7.68
CA GLY A 33 -1.76 -3.45 -8.37
C GLY A 33 -1.61 -4.74 -7.54
N GLY A 34 -1.92 -4.68 -6.22
CA GLY A 34 -1.99 -5.83 -5.33
C GLY A 34 -3.37 -6.51 -5.36
N CYS A 35 -3.37 -7.83 -5.53
CA CYS A 35 -4.56 -8.68 -5.66
C CYS A 35 -5.25 -9.01 -4.31
N ASP A 36 -4.82 -8.35 -3.23
CA ASP A 36 -5.25 -8.66 -1.87
C ASP A 36 -6.23 -7.63 -1.29
N TRP A 37 -6.65 -6.59 -2.03
CA TRP A 37 -7.61 -5.59 -1.53
C TRP A 37 -9.03 -5.91 -2.01
N TYR A 38 -9.99 -6.00 -1.10
CA TYR A 38 -11.38 -6.32 -1.44
C TYR A 38 -12.41 -5.66 -0.50
N ALA A 39 -13.67 -5.64 -0.93
CA ALA A 39 -14.80 -5.12 -0.15
C ALA A 39 -14.54 -3.71 0.41
N ASN A 40 -14.02 -2.82 -0.42
CA ASN A 40 -13.69 -1.47 -0.01
C ASN A 40 -14.94 -0.65 0.31
N SER A 41 -14.80 0.23 1.30
CA SER A 41 -15.82 1.19 1.71
C SER A 41 -15.22 2.58 1.76
N ILE A 42 -15.98 3.57 1.30
CA ILE A 42 -15.65 4.98 1.46
C ILE A 42 -16.70 5.63 2.37
N TYR A 43 -16.24 6.34 3.38
CA TYR A 43 -17.09 7.19 4.22
C TYR A 43 -16.54 8.61 4.27
N THR A 44 -17.42 9.59 4.51
CA THR A 44 -17.02 10.98 4.73
C THR A 44 -16.82 11.21 6.23
N HIS A 45 -15.61 11.60 6.62
CA HIS A 45 -15.30 11.97 7.99
C HIS A 45 -15.93 13.33 8.34
N LYS A 46 -16.04 13.64 9.64
CA LYS A 46 -16.67 14.88 10.14
C LYS A 46 -16.00 16.16 9.64
N ASP A 47 -14.75 16.08 9.21
CA ASP A 47 -13.98 17.20 8.64
C ASP A 47 -14.14 17.31 7.10
N GLY A 48 -15.05 16.53 6.52
CA GLY A 48 -15.33 16.51 5.08
C GLY A 48 -14.38 15.66 4.24
N LYS A 49 -13.36 15.03 4.84
CA LYS A 49 -12.44 14.14 4.09
C LYS A 49 -13.12 12.82 3.77
N ASN A 50 -12.92 12.33 2.55
CA ASN A 50 -13.36 10.98 2.17
C ASN A 50 -12.27 9.97 2.53
N VAL A 51 -12.63 8.98 3.33
CA VAL A 51 -11.71 7.96 3.84
C VAL A 51 -12.09 6.62 3.21
N LEU A 52 -11.09 5.97 2.63
CA LEU A 52 -11.17 4.63 2.06
C LEU A 52 -10.56 3.63 3.05
N ILE A 53 -11.27 2.52 3.26
CA ILE A 53 -10.77 1.35 3.96
C ILE A 53 -11.16 0.10 3.16
N SER A 54 -10.33 -0.93 3.19
CA SER A 54 -10.56 -2.18 2.47
C SER A 54 -10.28 -3.38 3.37
N TRP A 55 -10.93 -4.49 3.10
CA TRP A 55 -10.49 -5.78 3.64
C TRP A 55 -9.27 -6.26 2.86
N VAL A 56 -8.20 -6.61 3.58
CA VAL A 56 -7.01 -7.26 3.02
C VAL A 56 -7.23 -8.77 3.12
N ILE A 57 -7.29 -9.41 1.97
CA ILE A 57 -7.50 -10.84 1.83
C ILE A 57 -6.17 -11.54 2.09
N GLU A 58 -6.22 -12.48 3.02
CA GLU A 58 -5.13 -13.40 3.26
C GLU A 58 -5.38 -14.67 2.44
N ASP A 59 -4.71 -14.83 1.30
CA ASP A 59 -4.63 -16.13 0.62
C ASP A 59 -3.35 -16.85 1.08
N ASN A 60 -3.39 -17.35 2.31
CA ASN A 60 -2.24 -17.95 2.99
C ASN A 60 -2.27 -19.48 3.04
N ASN A 61 -3.13 -20.12 2.23
CA ASN A 61 -3.24 -21.58 2.07
C ASN A 61 -3.51 -22.38 3.36
N PHE A 62 -3.91 -21.75 4.46
CA PHE A 62 -4.29 -22.48 5.67
C PHE A 62 -5.67 -23.13 5.50
N THR A 63 -5.72 -24.47 5.55
CA THR A 63 -6.95 -25.25 5.42
C THR A 63 -7.62 -25.59 6.75
N ALA A 64 -6.86 -25.55 7.85
CA ALA A 64 -7.32 -25.89 9.20
C ALA A 64 -7.70 -24.66 10.06
N GLY A 65 -7.86 -23.49 9.43
CA GLY A 65 -8.05 -22.22 10.11
C GLY A 65 -6.73 -21.50 10.42
N GLN A 66 -6.83 -20.22 10.78
CA GLN A 66 -5.68 -19.38 11.09
C GLN A 66 -5.09 -19.77 12.47
N PRO A 67 -3.78 -20.07 12.58
CA PRO A 67 -3.17 -20.50 13.85
C PRO A 67 -3.26 -19.44 14.96
N GLN A 68 -3.35 -18.16 14.58
CA GLN A 68 -3.50 -17.03 15.49
C GLN A 68 -4.93 -16.84 16.03
N GLY A 69 -5.91 -17.64 15.61
CA GLY A 69 -7.28 -17.61 16.15
C GLY A 69 -8.17 -16.46 15.65
N TRP A 70 -7.66 -15.60 14.78
CA TRP A 70 -8.42 -14.56 14.06
C TRP A 70 -8.06 -14.59 12.57
N GLY A 71 -8.93 -14.05 11.70
CA GLY A 71 -8.71 -14.07 10.25
C GLY A 71 -9.09 -12.76 9.58
N GLY A 72 -8.17 -12.28 8.74
CA GLY A 72 -8.35 -11.08 7.93
C GLY A 72 -7.98 -9.80 8.67
N MET A 73 -7.49 -8.83 7.90
CA MET A 73 -7.07 -7.53 8.40
C MET A 73 -7.69 -6.41 7.56
N LEU A 74 -7.90 -5.23 8.14
CA LEU A 74 -8.27 -4.04 7.37
C LEU A 74 -7.00 -3.38 6.83
N SER A 75 -7.12 -2.74 5.66
CA SER A 75 -6.07 -1.90 5.11
C SER A 75 -5.77 -0.72 6.03
N VAL A 76 -4.61 -0.10 5.84
CA VAL A 76 -4.40 1.25 6.39
C VAL A 76 -5.48 2.20 5.86
N PRO A 77 -6.03 3.09 6.70
CA PRO A 77 -6.98 4.09 6.25
C PRO A 77 -6.30 5.08 5.30
N CYS A 78 -6.98 5.38 4.19
CA CYS A 78 -6.46 6.30 3.21
C CYS A 78 -7.42 7.45 2.95
N LYS A 79 -6.88 8.67 2.76
CA LYS A 79 -7.64 9.76 2.16
C LYS A 79 -7.82 9.46 0.68
N CYS A 80 -9.03 9.63 0.16
CA CYS A 80 -9.31 9.57 -1.26
C CYS A 80 -9.89 10.88 -1.78
N LYS A 81 -9.61 11.15 -3.05
CA LYS A 81 -10.12 12.29 -3.84
C LYS A 81 -10.39 11.83 -5.26
N THR A 82 -11.38 12.40 -5.91
CA THR A 82 -11.70 12.14 -7.31
C THR A 82 -11.67 13.44 -8.11
N SER A 83 -11.05 13.46 -9.29
CA SER A 83 -11.20 14.58 -10.24
C SER A 83 -11.36 14.05 -11.65
N LYS A 84 -10.32 13.37 -12.15
CA LYS A 84 -10.31 12.57 -13.38
C LYS A 84 -9.96 11.10 -13.10
N THR A 85 -9.17 10.88 -12.07
CA THR A 85 -8.82 9.57 -11.51
C THR A 85 -9.09 9.59 -10.01
N LEU A 86 -9.27 8.41 -9.43
CA LEU A 86 -9.31 8.24 -7.97
C LEU A 86 -7.87 8.29 -7.44
N SER A 87 -7.54 9.34 -6.71
CA SER A 87 -6.29 9.45 -5.97
C SER A 87 -6.51 8.96 -4.55
N VAL A 88 -5.60 8.14 -4.05
CA VAL A 88 -5.62 7.67 -2.66
C VAL A 88 -4.23 7.84 -2.07
N LYS A 89 -4.18 8.30 -0.82
CA LYS A 89 -2.95 8.49 -0.05
C LYS A 89 -3.18 8.03 1.39
N PRO A 90 -2.17 7.49 2.09
CA PRO A 90 -2.28 7.20 3.52
C PRO A 90 -2.74 8.46 4.29
N LEU A 91 -3.53 8.27 5.35
CA LEU A 91 -3.91 9.40 6.22
C LEU A 91 -2.67 10.02 6.88
N SER A 92 -2.65 11.35 6.98
CA SER A 92 -1.56 12.09 7.65
C SER A 92 -1.38 11.68 9.11
N ASP A 93 -2.46 11.27 9.79
CA ASP A 93 -2.43 10.85 11.19
C ASP A 93 -1.64 9.54 11.41
N LEU A 94 -1.31 8.79 10.36
CA LEU A 94 -0.40 7.63 10.47
C LEU A 94 1.01 8.05 10.94
N GLN A 95 1.37 9.33 10.80
CA GLN A 95 2.59 9.88 11.39
C GLN A 95 2.65 9.70 12.91
N LEU A 96 1.51 9.60 13.59
CA LEU A 96 1.43 9.35 15.04
C LEU A 96 1.90 7.93 15.43
N LEU A 97 1.99 7.01 14.45
CA LEU A 97 2.50 5.65 14.67
C LEU A 97 4.03 5.56 14.52
N ARG A 98 4.69 6.64 14.09
CA ARG A 98 6.14 6.66 13.88
C ARG A 98 6.86 6.64 15.23
N ASN A 99 7.96 5.91 15.28
CA ASN A 99 8.88 5.90 16.41
C ASN A 99 10.09 6.77 16.08
N ASP A 100 10.14 7.98 16.63
CA ASP A 100 11.24 8.93 16.37
C ASP A 100 12.61 8.38 16.78
N ASN A 101 12.67 7.47 17.75
CA ASN A 101 13.92 6.84 18.18
C ASN A 101 14.45 5.78 17.20
N ALA A 102 13.61 5.32 16.28
CA ALA A 102 13.95 4.31 15.27
C ALA A 102 14.04 4.91 13.85
N HIS A 103 13.97 6.23 13.72
CA HIS A 103 14.05 6.91 12.43
C HIS A 103 15.45 6.83 11.84
N GLU A 104 15.56 6.20 10.68
CA GLU A 104 16.78 6.18 9.86
C GLU A 104 16.58 7.07 8.62
N GLN A 105 17.45 8.05 8.45
CA GLN A 105 17.49 8.87 7.23
C GLN A 105 18.78 8.57 6.46
N VAL A 106 18.62 8.15 5.21
CA VAL A 106 19.74 7.92 4.30
C VAL A 106 19.69 8.99 3.20
N ALA A 107 20.69 9.86 3.15
CA ALA A 107 20.69 11.03 2.27
C ALA A 107 20.67 10.65 0.78
N SER A 108 21.49 9.67 0.38
CA SER A 108 21.44 9.07 -0.94
C SER A 108 22.16 7.72 -0.91
N VAL A 109 21.75 6.82 -1.79
CA VAL A 109 22.39 5.53 -1.99
C VAL A 109 22.63 5.33 -3.48
N SER A 110 23.87 5.05 -3.86
CA SER A 110 24.20 4.62 -5.22
C SER A 110 24.49 3.13 -5.20
N VAL A 111 23.57 2.34 -5.76
CA VAL A 111 23.67 0.89 -5.81
C VAL A 111 24.08 0.47 -7.22
N LYS A 112 25.29 -0.09 -7.39
CA LYS A 112 25.75 -0.68 -8.66
C LYS A 112 25.86 -2.19 -8.53
N GLY A 113 24.84 -2.91 -8.99
CA GLY A 113 24.82 -4.38 -9.06
C GLY A 113 24.32 -5.08 -7.79
N SER A 114 25.02 -4.98 -6.66
CA SER A 114 24.63 -5.70 -5.42
C SER A 114 23.75 -4.85 -4.50
N SER A 115 22.70 -5.44 -3.92
CA SER A 115 21.81 -4.82 -2.93
C SER A 115 22.58 -4.26 -1.72
N GLN A 116 22.14 -3.10 -1.20
CA GLN A 116 22.65 -2.56 0.06
C GLN A 116 21.64 -2.80 1.19
N MET A 117 22.12 -3.29 2.33
CA MET A 117 21.31 -3.48 3.53
C MET A 117 21.16 -2.15 4.28
N LEU A 118 19.94 -1.83 4.71
CA LEU A 118 19.65 -0.73 5.62
C LEU A 118 19.89 -1.17 7.07
N ASN A 119 20.18 -0.23 7.97
CA ASN A 119 20.44 -0.57 9.38
C ASN A 119 19.14 -0.87 10.14
N SER A 120 18.02 -0.33 9.66
CA SER A 120 16.70 -0.52 10.26
C SER A 120 16.26 -1.98 10.20
N THR A 121 15.77 -2.47 11.34
CA THR A 121 15.12 -3.76 11.48
C THR A 121 13.78 -3.58 12.18
N GLY A 122 12.79 -4.40 11.85
CA GLY A 122 11.47 -4.32 12.47
C GLY A 122 10.41 -5.09 11.69
N ALA A 123 9.35 -5.47 12.40
CA ALA A 123 8.18 -6.13 11.81
C ALA A 123 7.11 -5.13 11.32
N SER A 124 7.23 -3.85 11.69
CA SER A 124 6.32 -2.76 11.29
C SER A 124 7.16 -1.50 11.06
N PHE A 125 7.07 -0.95 9.85
CA PHE A 125 7.85 0.22 9.44
C PHE A 125 7.12 0.99 8.32
N GLU A 126 7.55 2.22 8.10
CA GLU A 126 7.19 3.03 6.93
C GLU A 126 8.49 3.35 6.17
N LEU A 127 8.53 3.05 4.87
CA LEU A 127 9.67 3.35 4.00
C LEU A 127 9.23 4.39 2.97
N ILE A 128 9.92 5.52 2.94
CA ILE A 128 9.71 6.60 1.97
C ILE A 128 11.04 6.79 1.23
N ALA A 129 11.00 6.65 -0.09
CA ALA A 129 12.17 6.81 -0.94
C ALA A 129 11.84 7.63 -2.18
N GLU A 130 12.81 8.42 -2.63
CA GLU A 130 12.75 9.19 -3.86
C GLU A 130 13.83 8.66 -4.81
N LEU A 131 13.44 8.35 -6.05
CA LEU A 131 14.37 7.93 -7.09
C LEU A 131 14.69 9.15 -7.97
N LEU A 132 15.93 9.62 -7.89
CA LEU A 132 16.38 10.86 -8.53
C LEU A 132 16.91 10.68 -9.96
N GLU A 133 17.25 9.45 -10.35
CA GLU A 133 17.87 9.16 -11.65
C GLU A 133 16.92 8.46 -12.62
N PHE A 134 17.15 8.72 -13.91
CA PHE A 134 16.50 7.98 -14.98
C PHE A 134 17.18 6.63 -15.16
N PHE A 135 16.42 5.55 -15.02
CA PHE A 135 16.91 4.20 -15.29
C PHE A 135 16.68 3.85 -16.77
N GLU A 136 17.59 3.05 -17.32
CA GLU A 136 17.37 2.47 -18.64
C GLU A 136 16.09 1.64 -18.64
N ARG A 137 15.35 1.69 -19.76
CA ARG A 137 14.13 0.89 -19.92
C ARG A 137 14.43 -0.58 -19.68
N GLY A 138 13.67 -1.22 -18.80
CA GLY A 138 13.84 -2.62 -18.44
C GLY A 138 14.72 -2.86 -17.20
N SER A 139 15.32 -1.81 -16.64
CA SER A 139 15.98 -1.88 -15.33
C SER A 139 14.97 -2.21 -14.24
N LYS A 140 15.37 -3.05 -13.29
CA LYS A 140 14.59 -3.34 -12.07
C LYS A 140 15.27 -2.70 -10.88
N VAL A 141 14.54 -1.83 -10.20
CA VAL A 141 15.00 -1.10 -9.02
C VAL A 141 13.90 -1.17 -7.98
N GLY A 142 14.25 -1.43 -6.73
CA GLY A 142 13.27 -1.57 -5.67
C GLY A 142 13.94 -1.89 -4.35
N PHE A 143 13.10 -2.19 -3.36
CA PHE A 143 13.51 -2.56 -2.02
C PHE A 143 13.19 -4.02 -1.77
N GLU A 144 14.08 -4.71 -1.07
CA GLU A 144 13.77 -6.02 -0.50
C GLU A 144 13.30 -5.81 0.94
N VAL A 145 12.08 -6.24 1.27
CA VAL A 145 11.54 -6.11 2.63
C VAL A 145 11.35 -7.48 3.28
N CYS A 146 11.21 -7.49 4.61
CA CYS A 146 11.06 -8.71 5.42
C CYS A 146 12.22 -9.71 5.25
N ARG A 147 13.44 -9.19 4.99
CA ARG A 147 14.63 -10.01 4.79
C ARG A 147 15.00 -10.75 6.08
N SER A 148 14.98 -12.08 6.05
CA SER A 148 15.43 -12.89 7.19
C SER A 148 16.94 -12.77 7.40
N SER A 149 17.41 -13.03 8.63
CA SER A 149 18.85 -13.02 8.97
C SER A 149 19.69 -14.03 8.18
N VAL A 150 19.07 -15.09 7.66
CA VAL A 150 19.72 -16.13 6.84
C VAL A 150 19.60 -15.83 5.32
N GLY A 151 18.77 -14.86 4.94
CA GLY A 151 18.55 -14.45 3.54
C GLY A 151 17.47 -15.23 2.78
N ASP A 152 16.86 -16.24 3.39
CA ASP A 152 15.94 -17.18 2.72
C ASP A 152 14.53 -16.64 2.47
N LYS A 153 14.08 -15.67 3.27
CA LYS A 153 12.81 -14.97 3.06
C LYS A 153 13.07 -13.53 2.66
N VAL A 154 12.59 -13.16 1.47
CA VAL A 154 12.58 -11.80 0.94
C VAL A 154 11.21 -11.57 0.31
N SER A 155 10.57 -10.45 0.65
CA SER A 155 9.37 -9.98 -0.03
C SER A 155 9.76 -8.82 -0.94
N ASN A 156 9.47 -8.92 -2.23
CA ASN A 156 9.64 -7.81 -3.16
C ASN A 156 8.30 -7.05 -3.24
N PRO A 157 8.21 -5.79 -2.79
CA PRO A 157 7.06 -4.96 -3.11
C PRO A 157 7.02 -4.82 -4.63
N ALA A 158 5.85 -5.09 -5.21
CA ALA A 158 5.65 -5.17 -6.65
C ALA A 158 6.30 -3.98 -7.39
N THR A 159 7.26 -4.28 -8.26
CA THR A 159 7.67 -3.37 -9.33
C THR A 159 6.62 -3.44 -10.43
N GLU A 160 5.92 -2.34 -10.68
CA GLU A 160 5.13 -2.14 -11.91
C GLU A 160 6.04 -1.89 -13.12
#